data_AF-A0A377DYW1-F1
#
_entry.id   AF-A0A377DYW1-F1
#
_cell.length_a   1.000
_cell.length_b   1.000
_cell.length_c   1.000
_cell.angle_alpha   90.00
_cell.angle_beta   90.00
_cell.angle_gamma   90.00
#
_symmetry.space_group_name_H-M   'P 1'
#
loop_
_entity.id
_entity.type
_entity.pdbx_description
1 polymer ?
#
loop_
_entity_poly.entity_id
_entity_poly.type
_entity_poly.pdbx_seq_one_letter_code
_entity_poly.pdbx_strand_id
1 'polypeptide(L)' 'MRVILGGGVMDMPAFPRETLVAMTQKYLRRPLPHQVVRFIAASSSDFNGAQGAAILAHQRFFATVLC' A
#
# COMPACT_ATOMS: atom_id res chain seq x y z
N MET A 1 7.34 6.34 -7.27
CA MET A 1 7.37 5.68 -5.96
C MET A 1 5.97 5.74 -5.34
N ARG A 2 5.41 4.61 -4.89
CA ARG A 2 4.12 4.56 -4.20
C ARG A 2 4.32 4.04 -2.78
N VAL A 3 3.58 4.60 -1.84
CA VAL A 3 3.52 4.13 -0.45
C VAL A 3 2.08 3.78 -0.15
N ILE A 4 1.82 2.54 0.23
CA ILE A 4 0.49 2.09 0.64
C ILE A 4 0.39 2.26 2.16
N LEU A 5 -0.58 3.03 2.62
CA LEU A 5 -0.90 3.18 4.03
C LEU A 5 -2.14 2.33 4.32
N GLY A 6 -2.00 1.37 5.24
CA GLY A 6 -3.09 0.49 5.65
C GLY A 6 -2.86 -0.13 7.03
N GLY A 7 -3.62 -1.19 7.31
CA GLY A 7 -3.67 -1.86 8.61
C GLY A 7 -4.91 -1.44 9.39
N GLY A 8 -5.41 -2.31 10.28
CA GLY A 8 -6.72 -2.14 10.91
C GLY A 8 -6.90 -0.85 11.73
N VAL A 9 -5.81 -0.23 12.19
CA VAL A 9 -5.86 1.09 12.84
C VAL A 9 -6.32 2.19 11.88
N MET A 10 -5.94 2.09 10.60
CA MET A 10 -6.35 3.07 9.58
C MET A 10 -7.83 2.93 9.18
N ASP A 11 -8.45 1.79 9.48
CA ASP A 11 -9.88 1.54 9.26
C ASP A 11 -10.75 1.99 10.45
N MET A 12 -10.13 2.41 11.56
CA MET A 12 -10.86 2.89 12.73
C MET A 12 -11.59 4.21 12.42
N PRO A 13 -12.79 4.42 12.99
CA PRO A 13 -13.51 5.68 12.83
C PRO A 13 -12.63 6.89 13.19
N ALA A 14 -12.70 7.93 12.35
CA ALA A 14 -11.96 9.18 12.52
C ALA A 14 -10.42 9.07 12.58
N PHE A 15 -9.83 7.98 12.09
CA PHE A 15 -8.38 7.91 11.94
C PHE A 15 -7.85 9.06 11.05
N PRO A 16 -6.89 9.88 11.54
CA PRO A 16 -6.48 11.11 10.86
C PRO A 16 -5.41 10.86 9.79
N ARG A 17 -5.80 10.20 8.70
CA ARG A 17 -4.87 9.77 7.64
C ARG A 17 -4.14 10.93 6.96
N GLU A 18 -4.83 12.03 6.66
CA GLU A 18 -4.26 13.20 6.00
C GLU A 18 -3.17 13.83 6.86
N THR A 19 -3.39 13.89 8.18
CA THR A 19 -2.40 14.37 9.15
C THR A 19 -1.15 13.50 9.15
N LEU A 20 -1.30 12.17 9.14
CA LEU A 20 -0.17 11.24 9.06
C LEU A 20 0.66 11.44 7.79
N VAL A 21 -0.01 11.61 6.64
CA VAL A 21 0.66 11.89 5.36
C VAL A 21 1.43 13.21 5.43
N ALA A 22 0.79 14.29 5.89
CA ALA A 22 1.41 15.61 5.99
C ALA A 22 2.62 15.61 6.94
N MET A 23 2.52 14.91 8.08
CA MET A 23 3.64 14.75 9.01
C MET A 23 4.79 13.95 8.39
N THR A 24 4.47 12.86 7.69
CA THR A 24 5.48 12.04 7.00
C THR A 24 6.23 12.85 5.94
N GLN A 25 5.52 13.68 5.17
CA GLN A 25 6.11 14.53 4.13
C GLN A 25 7.17 15.50 4.66
N LYS A 26 7.06 15.96 5.92
CA LYS A 26 8.07 16.84 6.55
C LYS A 26 9.46 16.21 6.62
N TYR A 27 9.53 14.88 6.69
CA TYR A 27 10.79 14.14 6.84
C TYR A 27 11.31 13.57 5.51
N LEU A 28 10.61 13.81 4.40
CA LEU A 28 11.08 13.38 3.08
C LEU A 28 12.14 14.33 2.55
N ARG A 29 13.27 13.77 2.10
CA ARG A 29 14.33 14.53 1.42
C ARG A 29 13.76 15.26 0.20
N ARG A 30 14.25 16.50 0.00
CA ARG A 30 13.92 17.38 -1.12
C ARG A 30 15.09 17.44 -2.12
N PRO A 31 14.83 17.64 -3.42
CA PRO A 31 13.50 17.69 -4.06
C PRO A 31 12.85 16.30 -4.17
N LEU A 32 13.66 15.25 -4.24
CA LEU A 32 13.23 13.86 -4.32
C LEU A 32 13.61 13.10 -3.04
N PRO A 33 12.73 12.23 -2.53
CA PRO A 33 11.48 11.75 -3.15
C PRO A 33 10.23 12.61 -2.88
N HIS A 34 10.35 13.70 -2.10
CA HIS A 34 9.22 14.50 -1.62
C HIS A 34 8.20 14.88 -2.71
N GLN A 35 8.65 15.29 -3.90
CA GLN A 35 7.77 15.76 -4.97
C GLN A 35 7.04 14.64 -5.76
N VAL A 36 7.54 13.41 -5.72
CA VAL A 36 7.10 12.34 -6.63
C VAL A 36 6.49 11.14 -5.92
N VAL A 37 6.61 11.07 -4.59
CA VAL A 37 5.96 10.01 -3.82
C VAL A 37 4.44 10.17 -3.86
N ARG A 38 3.73 9.05 -4.04
CA ARG A 38 2.27 9.02 -3.99
C ARG A 38 1.83 8.11 -2.84
N PHE A 39 1.12 8.66 -1.87
CA PHE A 39 0.51 7.91 -0.78
C PHE A 39 -0.87 7.42 -1.21
N ILE A 40 -1.12 6.11 -1.11
CA ILE A 40 -2.41 5.49 -1.47
C ILE A 40 -2.98 4.72 -0.30
N ALA A 41 -4.31 4.61 -0.25
CA ALA A 41 -4.99 3.83 0.78
C ALA A 41 -4.81 2.35 0.45
N ALA A 42 -4.58 1.52 1.46
CA ALA A 42 -4.86 0.11 1.30
C ALA A 42 -6.36 -0.08 1.07
N SER A 43 -6.72 -1.04 0.22
CA SER A 43 -8.10 -1.54 0.16
C SER A 43 -8.36 -2.35 1.43
N SER A 44 -9.47 -2.07 2.13
CA SER A 44 -9.89 -2.84 3.29
C SER A 44 -10.97 -3.85 2.87
N SER A 45 -10.68 -5.13 3.05
CA SER A 45 -11.56 -6.27 2.76
C SER A 45 -11.02 -7.52 3.44
N ASP A 46 -11.92 -8.35 3.96
CA ASP A 46 -11.61 -9.64 4.58
C ASP A 46 -10.86 -10.59 3.64
N PHE A 47 -11.06 -10.44 2.32
CA PHE A 47 -10.51 -11.36 1.32
C PHE A 47 -9.20 -10.91 0.71
N ASN A 48 -8.77 -9.65 0.88
CA ASN A 48 -7.57 -9.12 0.21
C ASN A 48 -6.30 -9.93 0.56
N GLY A 49 -6.20 -10.42 1.79
CA GLY A 49 -5.10 -11.30 2.21
C GLY A 49 -5.10 -12.65 1.48
N ALA A 50 -6.27 -13.32 1.44
CA ALA A 50 -6.42 -14.60 0.76
C ALA A 50 -6.23 -14.47 -0.77
N GLN A 51 -6.79 -13.43 -1.38
CA GLN A 51 -6.60 -13.14 -2.80
C GLN A 51 -5.14 -12.83 -3.12
N GLY A 52 -4.46 -12.04 -2.29
CA GLY A 52 -3.03 -11.77 -2.44
C GLY A 52 -2.18 -13.04 -2.39
N ALA A 53 -2.49 -13.96 -1.47
CA ALA A 53 -1.84 -15.26 -1.39
C ALA A 53 -2.09 -16.11 -2.64
N ALA A 54 -3.33 -16.13 -3.15
CA ALA A 54 -3.69 -16.86 -4.36
C ALA A 54 -3.00 -16.28 -5.61
N ILE A 55 -2.96 -14.96 -5.76
CA ILE A 55 -2.23 -14.28 -6.85
C ILE A 55 -0.75 -14.64 -6.79
N LEU A 56 -0.14 -14.63 -5.61
CA LEU A 56 1.26 -14.98 -5.44
C LEU A 56 1.52 -16.47 -5.78
N ALA A 57 0.63 -17.37 -5.36
CA ALA A 57 0.71 -18.78 -5.73
C ALA A 57 0.59 -18.96 -7.25
N HIS A 58 -0.35 -18.27 -7.90
CA HIS A 58 -0.51 -18.29 -9.36
C HIS A 58 0.78 -17.85 -10.07
N GLN A 59 1.36 -16.72 -9.65
CA GLN A 59 2.60 -16.21 -10.25
C GLN A 59 3.79 -17.17 -10.10
N ARG A 60 3.85 -17.94 -9.01
CA ARG A 60 4.97 -18.85 -8.73
C ARG A 60 4.82 -20.21 -9.38
N PHE A 61 3.59 -20.71 -9.50
CA PHE A 61 3.34 -22.11 -9.88
C PHE A 61 2.62 -22.27 -11.22
N PHE A 62 1.99 -21.21 -11.75
CA PHE A 62 1.18 -21.27 -12.96
C PHE A 62 1.65 -20.31 -14.07
N ALA A 63 2.44 -19.29 -13.76
CA ALA A 63 2.95 -18.35 -14.76
C ALA A 63 4.10 -18.90 -15.63
N THR A 64 4.62 -20.10 -15.34
CA THR A 64 5.78 -20.72 -16.03
C THR A 64 5.39 -21.79 -17.05
N VAL A 65 4.11 -21.93 -17.41
CA VAL A 65 3.69 -22.84 -18.50
C VAL A 65 3.41 -22.04 -19.79
N LEU A 66 4.46 -21.38 -20.28
CA LEU A 66 4.60 -20.95 -21.68
C LEU A 66 6.01 -21.35 -22.10
N CYS A 67 6.17 -22.64 -22.43
CA CYS A 67 7.19 -23.17 -23.32
C CYS A 67 6.47 -23.88 -24.46
#